data_AF-W1PV52-F1
#
_entry.id   AF-W1PV52-F1
#
_cell.length_a   1.000
_cell.length_b   1.000
_cell.length_c   1.000
_cell.angle_alpha   90.00
_cell.angle_beta   90.00
_cell.angle_gamma   90.00
#
_symmetry.space_group_name_H-M   'P 1'
#
loop_
_entity.id
_entity.type
_entity.pdbx_description
1 polymer ?
#
loop_
_entity_poly.entity_id
_entity_poly.type
_entity_poly.pdbx_seq_one_letter_code
_entity_poly.pdbx_strand_id
1 'polypeptide(L)'
;MYQGESVVEEIVSRLPRSASIAGHGRKDPFLSKPKSQQITLKGMIKGTRNMLGRYVGKDAANSPYFPPMISAIQIVGPGIKPPKELSGPILDEEVEEVKKWIEEYKQSWPRTGITLMSDGWLNKVSKKDFLNFLPYSPKGTAFLSSKDVSGTKKDANFYVRLYDQIVEEVGDKHVVQFITDNARACVSAGSKLMDKRKHLVWTLCAAHSIDVMLEEIGEIEIVKETLDEARCIKEIVYF
;
A
#
# COMPACT_ATOMS: atom_id res chain seq x y z
N MET A 1 -50.04 16.51 -18.46
CA MET A 1 -50.02 15.06 -18.24
C MET A 1 -48.58 14.66 -18.00
N TYR A 2 -48.16 14.68 -16.73
CA TYR A 2 -46.89 14.14 -16.24
C TYR A 2 -47.20 13.58 -14.86
N GLN A 3 -47.23 12.25 -14.77
CA GLN A 3 -47.40 11.43 -13.56
C GLN A 3 -46.00 11.05 -13.06
N GLY A 4 -45.68 11.32 -11.81
CA GLY A 4 -44.38 10.94 -11.25
C GLY A 4 -44.13 11.23 -9.77
N GLU A 5 -45.05 11.88 -9.04
CA GLU A 5 -44.83 12.24 -7.62
C GLU A 5 -45.60 11.35 -6.61
N SER A 6 -46.37 10.35 -7.04
CA SER A 6 -47.22 9.57 -6.12
C SER A 6 -46.64 8.23 -5.61
N VAL A 7 -45.33 7.97 -5.75
CA VAL A 7 -44.73 6.69 -5.34
C VAL A 7 -43.75 6.82 -4.16
N VAL A 8 -43.33 8.05 -3.81
CA VAL A 8 -42.35 8.28 -2.73
C VAL A 8 -43.03 8.42 -1.36
N GLU A 9 -44.26 8.92 -1.30
CA GLU A 9 -44.99 9.12 -0.03
C GLU A 9 -45.64 7.84 0.51
N GLU A 10 -45.95 6.84 -0.32
CA GLU A 10 -46.59 5.60 0.14
C GLU A 10 -45.63 4.67 0.89
N ILE A 11 -44.33 4.71 0.56
CA ILE A 11 -43.31 3.81 1.15
C ILE A 11 -42.90 4.26 2.56
N VAL A 12 -42.94 5.56 2.85
CA VAL A 12 -42.56 6.12 4.16
C VAL A 12 -43.62 5.82 5.24
N SER A 13 -44.86 5.52 4.83
CA SER A 13 -45.99 5.24 5.75
C SER A 13 -46.07 3.81 6.30
N ARG A 14 -45.25 2.87 5.81
CA ARG A 14 -45.35 1.43 6.15
C ARG A 14 -44.24 0.89 7.08
N LEU A 15 -43.44 1.76 7.70
CA LEU A 15 -42.45 1.32 8.69
C LEU A 15 -43.06 1.26 10.11
N PRO A 16 -43.05 0.09 10.79
CA PRO A 16 -43.48 0.00 12.18
C PRO A 16 -42.47 0.70 13.10
N ARG A 17 -42.97 1.53 14.02
CA ARG A 17 -42.20 2.13 15.11
C ARG A 17 -41.97 1.10 16.23
N SER A 18 -40.69 0.87 16.53
CA SER A 18 -40.10 0.40 17.80
C SER A 18 -40.60 -0.91 18.44
N ALA A 19 -39.68 -1.86 18.61
CA ALA A 19 -39.66 -2.76 19.77
C ALA A 19 -38.21 -3.14 20.12
N SER A 20 -37.84 -2.88 21.38
CA SER A 20 -36.61 -3.35 22.03
C SER A 20 -36.72 -4.83 22.35
N ILE A 21 -35.72 -5.64 22.01
CA ILE A 21 -35.50 -6.98 22.59
C ILE A 21 -33.98 -7.22 22.73
N ALA A 22 -33.55 -7.46 23.97
CA ALA A 22 -32.24 -8.00 24.30
C ALA A 22 -32.09 -9.44 23.79
N GLY A 23 -30.93 -9.81 23.25
CA GLY A 23 -30.64 -11.21 22.90
C GLY A 23 -29.35 -11.42 22.11
N HIS A 24 -28.36 -11.99 22.79
CA HIS A 24 -27.28 -12.86 22.31
C HIS A 24 -26.70 -12.72 20.88
N GLY A 25 -25.40 -12.39 20.86
CA GLY A 25 -24.38 -13.25 20.24
C GLY A 25 -24.41 -13.40 18.72
N ARG A 26 -23.81 -12.44 18.01
CA ARG A 26 -23.07 -12.69 16.77
C ARG A 26 -21.88 -11.72 16.71
N LYS A 27 -20.67 -12.27 16.63
CA LYS A 27 -19.47 -11.52 16.25
C LYS A 27 -19.55 -11.30 14.74
N ASP A 28 -19.73 -10.06 14.32
CA ASP A 28 -19.54 -9.68 12.92
C ASP A 28 -18.06 -9.81 12.53
N PRO A 29 -17.69 -10.51 11.44
CA PRO A 29 -16.28 -10.71 11.06
C PRO A 29 -15.61 -9.51 10.37
N PHE A 30 -16.20 -8.31 10.38
CA PHE A 30 -15.75 -7.19 9.54
C PHE A 30 -14.82 -6.17 10.21
N LEU A 31 -14.27 -6.48 11.39
CA LEU A 31 -13.31 -5.61 12.09
C LEU A 31 -11.99 -6.33 12.39
N SER A 32 -11.17 -6.54 11.36
CA SER A 32 -9.72 -6.59 11.48
C SER A 32 -9.04 -6.30 10.13
N LYS A 33 -8.72 -5.02 9.88
CA LYS A 33 -7.71 -4.65 8.87
C LYS A 33 -6.31 -4.90 9.44
N PRO A 34 -5.33 -5.20 8.58
CA PRO A 34 -4.01 -4.59 8.73
C PRO A 34 -3.88 -3.42 7.76
N LYS A 35 -3.44 -2.27 8.28
CA LYS A 35 -3.03 -1.09 7.50
C LYS A 35 -1.78 -1.46 6.70
N SER A 36 -1.85 -1.35 5.38
CA SER A 36 -0.71 -1.47 4.47
C SER A 36 0.14 -0.20 4.53
N GLN A 37 1.30 -0.27 5.18
CA GLN A 37 2.44 0.60 4.87
C GLN A 37 3.67 -0.31 4.76
N GLN A 38 4.07 -0.61 3.53
CA GLN A 38 5.35 -1.26 3.28
C GLN A 38 6.35 -0.19 2.88
N ILE A 39 7.30 0.07 3.78
CA ILE A 39 8.44 0.94 3.55
C ILE A 39 9.68 0.04 3.57
N THR A 40 10.49 0.14 2.53
CA THR A 40 11.69 -0.66 2.30
C THR A 40 12.72 -0.55 3.43
N LEU A 41 13.18 -1.70 3.96
CA LEU A 41 14.20 -1.83 5.03
C LEU A 41 15.53 -1.07 4.75
N LYS A 42 15.93 -0.96 3.48
CA LYS A 42 17.11 -0.17 3.05
C LYS A 42 16.86 1.35 2.98
N GLY A 43 15.62 1.78 2.79
CA GLY A 43 15.21 3.18 2.85
C GLY A 43 15.15 3.71 4.28
N MET A 44 14.75 2.86 5.23
CA MET A 44 14.78 3.15 6.67
C MET A 44 16.21 3.45 7.15
N ILE A 45 17.22 2.63 6.82
CA ILE A 45 18.58 2.82 7.37
C ILE A 45 19.21 4.18 7.00
N LYS A 46 18.88 4.76 5.82
CA LYS A 46 19.36 6.09 5.40
C LYS A 46 18.45 7.25 5.82
N GLY A 47 17.14 7.01 5.99
CA GLY A 47 16.19 8.00 6.50
C GLY A 47 16.25 8.19 8.02
N THR A 48 16.52 7.12 8.77
CA THR A 48 16.53 7.13 10.24
C THR A 48 17.69 7.94 10.82
N ARG A 49 18.82 8.09 10.09
CA ARG A 49 19.96 8.90 10.56
C ARG A 49 19.67 10.41 10.60
N ASN A 50 18.69 10.91 9.83
CA ASN A 50 18.30 12.33 9.83
C ASN A 50 16.93 12.61 10.49
N MET A 51 16.13 11.57 10.79
CA MET A 51 14.76 11.72 11.33
C MET A 51 14.67 11.74 12.86
N LEU A 52 15.66 11.19 13.57
CA LEU A 52 15.62 11.03 15.04
C LEU A 52 15.70 12.35 15.83
N GLY A 53 15.83 13.50 15.17
CA GLY A 53 15.86 14.81 15.82
C GLY A 53 14.55 15.60 15.84
N ARG A 54 13.56 15.34 14.96
CA ARG A 54 12.45 16.31 14.75
C ARG A 54 11.05 15.83 14.37
N TYR A 55 10.77 14.54 14.16
CA TYR A 55 9.42 14.15 13.73
C TYR A 55 8.93 12.85 14.37
N VAL A 56 8.48 12.94 15.62
CA VAL A 56 7.39 12.05 16.08
C VAL A 56 6.13 12.60 15.42
N GLY A 57 5.51 11.82 14.52
CA GLY A 57 4.28 12.24 13.85
C GLY A 57 3.22 12.64 14.89
N LYS A 58 2.42 13.68 14.60
CA LYS A 58 1.40 14.19 15.53
C LYS A 58 0.41 13.10 16.00
N ASP A 59 0.28 12.03 15.23
CA ASP A 59 -0.58 10.88 15.50
C ASP A 59 0.09 9.73 16.27
N ALA A 60 1.32 9.89 16.76
CA ALA A 60 2.00 8.82 17.48
C ALA A 60 1.23 8.34 18.71
N ALA A 61 0.51 9.24 19.38
CA ALA A 61 -0.38 8.93 20.49
C ALA A 61 -1.64 8.13 20.07
N ASN A 62 -2.05 8.23 18.80
CA ASN A 62 -3.17 7.48 18.21
C ASN A 62 -2.75 6.09 17.72
N SER A 63 -1.48 5.72 17.88
CA SER A 63 -1.01 4.39 17.54
C SER A 63 -1.69 3.33 18.40
N PRO A 64 -2.14 2.19 17.84
CA PRO A 64 -2.68 1.08 18.64
C PRO A 64 -1.64 0.50 19.61
N TYR A 65 -0.34 0.75 19.36
CA TYR A 65 0.76 0.33 20.21
C TYR A 65 1.02 1.29 21.38
N PHE A 66 0.48 2.53 21.33
CA PHE A 66 0.73 3.54 22.35
C PHE A 66 0.05 3.20 23.69
N PRO A 67 -1.25 2.85 23.77
CA PRO A 67 -1.86 2.47 25.05
C PRO A 67 -1.20 1.25 25.71
N PRO A 68 -0.91 0.13 25.01
CA PRO A 68 -0.17 -0.99 25.60
C PRO A 68 1.21 -0.60 26.14
N MET A 69 1.95 0.26 25.41
CA MET A 69 3.24 0.78 25.87
C MET A 69 3.07 1.58 27.18
N ILE A 70 2.07 2.45 27.27
CA ILE A 70 1.78 3.21 28.50
C ILE A 70 1.40 2.26 29.64
N SER A 71 0.56 1.25 29.40
CA SER A 71 0.21 0.25 30.41
C SER A 71 1.43 -0.52 30.91
N ALA A 72 2.35 -0.91 30.01
CA ALA A 72 3.59 -1.58 30.40
C ALA A 72 4.48 -0.69 31.28
N ILE A 73 4.60 0.61 30.96
CA ILE A 73 5.34 1.58 31.78
C ILE A 73 4.70 1.72 33.17
N GLN A 74 3.38 1.78 33.24
CA GLN A 74 2.65 1.89 34.51
C GLN A 74 2.85 0.66 35.42
N ILE A 75 2.89 -0.55 34.85
CA ILE A 75 3.08 -1.80 35.60
C ILE A 75 4.44 -1.83 36.30
N VAL A 76 5.51 -1.40 35.61
CA VAL A 76 6.85 -1.42 36.19
C VAL A 76 7.06 -0.30 37.21
N GLY A 77 6.32 0.80 37.07
CA GLY A 77 6.28 1.88 38.04
C GLY A 77 7.41 2.92 37.89
N PRO A 78 7.55 3.83 38.87
CA PRO A 78 8.50 4.93 38.81
C PRO A 78 9.96 4.42 38.82
N GLY A 79 10.79 5.00 37.95
CA GLY A 79 12.22 4.64 37.82
C GLY A 79 12.60 3.93 36.53
N ILE A 80 11.64 3.62 35.65
CA ILE A 80 11.94 3.17 34.28
C ILE A 80 12.83 4.21 33.58
N LYS A 81 13.94 3.74 33.02
CA LYS A 81 14.73 4.51 32.08
C LYS A 81 14.23 4.20 30.68
N PRO A 82 13.92 5.20 29.85
CA PRO A 82 13.57 4.95 28.46
C PRO A 82 14.75 4.23 27.76
N PRO A 83 14.48 3.35 26.79
CA PRO A 83 15.54 2.76 25.99
C PRO A 83 16.34 3.87 25.31
N LYS A 84 17.67 3.78 25.40
CA LYS A 84 18.58 4.78 24.81
C LYS A 84 18.63 4.68 23.29
N GLU A 85 18.40 3.48 22.76
CA GLU A 85 18.31 3.18 21.34
C GLU A 85 17.16 2.19 21.10
N LEU A 86 16.30 2.52 20.14
CA LEU A 86 15.36 1.56 19.53
C LEU A 86 16.00 0.85 18.32
N SER A 87 17.23 1.22 17.97
CA SER A 87 18.09 0.56 17.00
C SER A 87 18.89 -0.59 17.63
N GLY A 88 19.47 -1.45 16.80
CA GLY A 88 20.28 -2.58 17.26
C GLY A 88 19.40 -3.77 17.67
N PRO A 89 19.63 -4.41 18.83
CA PRO A 89 19.01 -5.68 19.18
C PRO A 89 17.47 -5.69 19.10
N ILE A 90 16.81 -4.61 19.54
CA ILE A 90 15.34 -4.50 19.51
C ILE A 90 14.84 -4.52 18.06
N LEU A 91 15.49 -3.77 17.17
CA LEU A 91 15.13 -3.77 15.76
C LEU A 91 15.45 -5.12 15.09
N ASP A 92 16.56 -5.75 15.48
CA ASP A 92 16.96 -7.04 14.95
C ASP A 92 15.95 -8.15 15.32
N GLU A 93 15.43 -8.12 16.54
CA GLU A 93 14.36 -9.02 17.02
C GLU A 93 13.07 -8.82 16.20
N GLU A 94 12.59 -7.59 16.04
CA GLU A 94 11.40 -7.28 15.23
C GLU A 94 11.57 -7.69 13.77
N VAL A 95 12.75 -7.47 13.19
CA VAL A 95 13.07 -7.91 11.82
C VAL A 95 13.02 -9.43 11.73
N GLU A 96 13.48 -10.16 12.74
CA GLU A 96 13.44 -11.61 12.76
C GLU A 96 12.01 -12.15 12.89
N GLU A 97 11.17 -11.52 13.71
CA GLU A 97 9.74 -11.86 13.79
C GLU A 97 9.03 -11.65 12.45
N VAL A 98 9.28 -10.52 11.78
CA VAL A 98 8.71 -10.24 10.46
C VAL A 98 9.20 -11.25 9.42
N LYS A 99 10.47 -11.63 9.43
CA LYS A 99 10.99 -12.68 8.53
C LYS A 99 10.30 -14.01 8.78
N LYS A 100 10.14 -14.42 10.04
CA LYS A 100 9.43 -15.66 10.37
C LYS A 100 8.00 -15.63 9.84
N TRP A 101 7.29 -14.52 10.02
CA TRP A 101 5.96 -14.34 9.46
C TRP A 101 5.96 -14.41 7.93
N ILE A 102 6.96 -13.83 7.25
CA ILE A 102 7.12 -13.92 5.79
C ILE A 102 7.32 -15.38 5.35
N GLU A 103 8.11 -16.18 6.08
CA GLU A 103 8.30 -17.59 5.77
C GLU A 103 6.99 -18.40 5.94
N GLU A 104 6.22 -18.14 7.00
CA GLU A 104 4.88 -18.73 7.19
C GLU A 104 3.87 -18.28 6.11
N TYR A 105 4.00 -17.06 5.63
CA TYR A 105 3.25 -16.53 4.50
C TYR A 105 3.63 -17.27 3.20
N LYS A 106 4.92 -17.47 2.94
CA LYS A 106 5.44 -18.20 1.78
C LYS A 106 4.97 -19.65 1.71
N GLN A 107 4.84 -20.32 2.84
CA GLN A 107 4.31 -21.69 2.91
C GLN A 107 2.89 -21.82 2.35
N SER A 108 2.11 -20.73 2.27
CA SER A 108 0.77 -20.76 1.67
C SER A 108 0.76 -20.67 0.15
N TRP A 109 1.83 -20.18 -0.47
CA TRP A 109 1.90 -19.92 -1.91
C TRP A 109 1.64 -21.14 -2.80
N PRO A 110 2.08 -22.37 -2.48
CA PRO A 110 1.76 -23.54 -3.29
C PRO A 110 0.26 -23.85 -3.37
N ARG A 111 -0.52 -23.44 -2.36
CA ARG A 111 -1.96 -23.70 -2.29
C ARG A 111 -2.79 -22.54 -2.86
N THR A 112 -2.43 -21.31 -2.54
CA THR A 112 -3.22 -20.14 -2.92
C THR A 112 -2.76 -19.49 -4.21
N GLY A 113 -1.50 -19.72 -4.61
CA GLY A 113 -0.80 -18.82 -5.49
C GLY A 113 -0.66 -17.42 -4.88
N ILE A 114 -0.08 -16.50 -5.64
CA ILE A 114 0.00 -15.09 -5.28
C ILE A 114 -0.27 -14.18 -6.49
N THR A 115 -0.67 -12.96 -6.17
CA THR A 115 -0.57 -11.81 -7.07
C THR A 115 0.70 -11.04 -6.71
N LEU A 116 1.62 -10.90 -7.66
CA LEU A 116 2.81 -10.10 -7.48
C LEU A 116 2.56 -8.69 -8.02
N MET A 117 2.84 -7.66 -7.23
CA MET A 117 2.68 -6.26 -7.64
C MET A 117 4.03 -5.58 -7.72
N SER A 118 4.25 -4.77 -8.75
CA SER A 118 5.41 -3.88 -8.89
C SER A 118 4.95 -2.44 -8.82
N ASP A 119 5.60 -1.65 -7.97
CA ASP A 119 5.31 -0.23 -7.74
C ASP A 119 6.60 0.60 -7.85
N GLY A 120 6.58 1.63 -8.69
CA GLY A 120 7.70 2.53 -8.91
C GLY A 120 7.61 3.81 -8.09
N TRP A 121 8.68 4.14 -7.36
CA TRP A 121 8.75 5.35 -6.55
C TRP A 121 10.01 6.16 -6.80
N LEU A 122 9.83 7.41 -7.26
CA LEU A 122 10.88 8.41 -7.38
C LEU A 122 10.84 9.37 -6.19
N ASN A 123 11.88 9.33 -5.36
CA ASN A 123 12.11 10.33 -4.34
C ASN A 123 12.74 11.57 -4.98
N LYS A 124 11.93 12.62 -5.18
CA LYS A 124 12.36 13.88 -5.83
C LYS A 124 13.50 14.60 -5.10
N VAL A 125 13.57 14.51 -3.76
CA VAL A 125 14.59 15.20 -2.95
C VAL A 125 15.95 14.51 -3.08
N SER A 126 15.98 13.21 -2.84
CA SER A 126 17.22 12.42 -2.92
C SER A 126 17.59 12.00 -4.34
N LYS A 127 16.70 12.25 -5.32
CA LYS A 127 16.77 11.77 -6.71
C LYS A 127 16.97 10.25 -6.82
N LYS A 128 16.48 9.52 -5.81
CA LYS A 128 16.55 8.06 -5.77
C LYS A 128 15.29 7.44 -6.30
N ASP A 129 15.46 6.36 -7.03
CA ASP A 129 14.40 5.67 -7.72
C ASP A 129 14.36 4.20 -7.28
N PHE A 130 13.18 3.73 -6.91
CA PHE A 130 12.99 2.41 -6.36
C PHE A 130 11.86 1.68 -7.07
N LEU A 131 12.04 0.38 -7.28
CA LEU A 131 10.97 -0.53 -7.66
C LEU A 131 10.70 -1.48 -6.50
N ASN A 132 9.49 -1.40 -5.94
CA ASN A 132 9.03 -2.24 -4.85
C ASN A 132 8.26 -3.44 -5.41
N PHE A 133 8.41 -4.59 -4.77
CA PHE A 133 7.73 -5.82 -5.10
C PHE A 133 6.93 -6.32 -3.91
N LEU A 134 5.62 -6.51 -4.12
CA LEU A 134 4.66 -6.81 -3.09
C LEU A 134 3.84 -8.06 -3.50
N PRO A 135 4.08 -9.22 -2.90
CA PRO A 135 3.22 -10.37 -3.05
C PRO A 135 1.94 -10.18 -2.22
N TYR A 136 0.80 -10.44 -2.84
CA TYR A 136 -0.52 -10.55 -2.21
C TYR A 136 -1.04 -11.98 -2.29
N SER A 137 -1.63 -12.46 -1.19
CA SER A 137 -2.41 -13.69 -1.12
C SER A 137 -3.62 -13.48 -0.19
N PRO A 138 -4.53 -14.46 -0.06
CA PRO A 138 -5.62 -14.39 0.92
C PRO A 138 -5.15 -14.19 2.38
N LYS A 139 -3.89 -14.50 2.71
CA LYS A 139 -3.30 -14.21 4.03
C LYS A 139 -2.91 -12.73 4.23
N GLY A 140 -2.92 -11.93 3.17
CA GLY A 140 -2.56 -10.51 3.18
C GLY A 140 -1.44 -10.17 2.19
N THR A 141 -0.85 -8.99 2.37
CA THR A 141 0.25 -8.49 1.53
C THR A 141 1.54 -8.43 2.34
N ALA A 142 2.62 -8.96 1.79
CA ALA A 142 3.96 -8.90 2.39
C ALA A 142 4.90 -8.04 1.55
N PHE A 143 5.94 -7.47 2.17
CA PHE A 143 6.99 -6.75 1.45
C PHE A 143 8.04 -7.76 1.06
N LEU A 144 8.23 -7.98 -0.24
CA LEU A 144 9.21 -8.94 -0.71
C LEU A 144 10.57 -8.28 -0.86
N SER A 145 10.64 -7.24 -1.68
CA SER A 145 11.89 -6.54 -1.92
C SER A 145 11.68 -5.16 -2.51
N SER A 146 12.74 -4.38 -2.53
CA SER A 146 12.82 -3.14 -3.28
C SER A 146 14.20 -3.03 -3.89
N LYS A 147 14.23 -2.66 -5.17
CA LYS A 147 15.45 -2.55 -5.95
C LYS A 147 15.71 -1.06 -6.21
N ASP A 148 16.89 -0.59 -5.84
CA ASP A 148 17.36 0.75 -6.20
C ASP A 148 17.71 0.73 -7.70
N VAL A 149 17.00 1.52 -8.48
CA VAL A 149 17.13 1.61 -9.94
C VAL A 149 17.56 3.02 -10.36
N SER A 150 18.08 3.80 -9.41
CA SER A 150 18.60 5.15 -9.64
C SER A 150 19.68 5.14 -10.72
N GLY A 151 19.63 6.10 -11.65
CA GLY A 151 20.61 6.22 -12.73
C GLY A 151 20.54 5.11 -13.81
N THR A 152 19.62 4.16 -13.69
CA THR A 152 19.41 3.11 -14.69
C THR A 152 18.36 3.55 -15.70
N LYS A 153 18.64 3.33 -16.99
CA LYS A 153 17.64 3.56 -18.04
C LYS A 153 16.54 2.50 -17.95
N LYS A 154 15.32 2.94 -17.62
CA LYS A 154 14.15 2.07 -17.44
C LYS A 154 13.40 1.81 -18.74
N ASP A 155 14.08 1.21 -19.71
CA ASP A 155 13.45 0.79 -20.96
C ASP A 155 12.72 -0.56 -20.82
N ALA A 156 12.02 -0.98 -21.87
CA ALA A 156 11.27 -2.24 -21.86
C ALA A 156 12.17 -3.46 -21.57
N ASN A 157 13.42 -3.48 -22.05
CA ASN A 157 14.32 -4.62 -21.84
C ASN A 157 14.80 -4.69 -20.38
N PHE A 158 14.99 -3.54 -19.73
CA PHE A 158 15.25 -3.48 -18.30
C PHE A 158 14.13 -4.15 -17.50
N TYR A 159 12.88 -3.74 -17.74
CA TYR A 159 11.72 -4.29 -17.02
C TYR A 159 11.49 -5.77 -17.32
N VAL A 160 11.67 -6.21 -18.57
CA VAL A 160 11.57 -7.64 -18.93
C VAL A 160 12.51 -8.47 -18.07
N ARG A 161 13.81 -8.11 -18.02
CA ARG A 161 14.80 -8.85 -17.22
C ARG A 161 14.48 -8.80 -15.73
N LEU A 162 14.09 -7.64 -15.23
CA LEU A 162 13.77 -7.47 -13.81
C LEU A 162 12.54 -8.29 -13.39
N TYR A 163 11.45 -8.23 -14.15
CA TYR A 163 10.24 -8.99 -13.85
C TYR A 163 10.46 -10.48 -13.99
N ASP A 164 11.24 -10.90 -15.00
CA ASP A 164 11.63 -12.29 -15.17
C ASP A 164 12.39 -12.81 -13.94
N GLN A 165 13.40 -12.05 -13.49
CA GLN A 165 14.17 -12.36 -12.29
C GLN A 165 13.29 -12.43 -11.04
N ILE A 166 12.39 -11.48 -10.81
CA ILE A 166 11.54 -11.51 -9.60
C ILE A 166 10.57 -12.70 -9.61
N VAL A 167 10.00 -13.05 -10.77
CA VAL A 167 9.14 -14.23 -10.86
C VAL A 167 9.94 -15.51 -10.60
N GLU A 168 11.18 -15.59 -11.07
CA GLU A 168 12.09 -16.71 -10.75
C GLU A 168 12.47 -16.75 -9.27
N GLU A 169 12.77 -15.60 -8.64
CA GLU A 169 13.07 -15.46 -7.20
C GLU A 169 11.88 -15.94 -6.33
N VAL A 170 10.65 -15.65 -6.75
CA VAL A 170 9.42 -16.08 -6.06
C VAL A 170 9.10 -17.55 -6.33
N GLY A 171 9.46 -18.05 -7.50
CA GLY A 171 9.06 -19.34 -8.03
C GLY A 171 7.86 -19.21 -8.97
N ASP A 172 8.11 -19.43 -10.25
CA ASP A 172 7.17 -19.24 -11.36
C ASP A 172 5.79 -19.90 -11.14
N LYS A 173 5.79 -21.12 -10.60
CA LYS A 173 4.57 -21.89 -10.29
C LYS A 173 3.66 -21.25 -9.22
N HIS A 174 4.17 -20.30 -8.45
CA HIS A 174 3.43 -19.64 -7.38
C HIS A 174 2.76 -18.35 -7.85
N VAL A 175 3.21 -17.76 -8.95
CA VAL A 175 2.70 -16.48 -9.44
C VAL A 175 1.54 -16.73 -10.39
N VAL A 176 0.34 -16.32 -9.97
CA VAL A 176 -0.89 -16.44 -10.78
C VAL A 176 -1.14 -15.14 -11.54
N GLN A 177 -0.86 -14.01 -10.91
CA GLN A 177 -1.05 -12.68 -11.48
C GLN A 177 0.16 -11.79 -11.24
N PHE A 178 0.50 -10.94 -12.21
CA PHE A 178 1.45 -9.85 -12.05
C PHE A 178 0.79 -8.51 -12.38
N ILE A 179 0.76 -7.59 -11.42
CA ILE A 179 0.30 -6.21 -11.59
C ILE A 179 1.49 -5.25 -11.71
N THR A 180 1.47 -4.38 -12.72
CA THR A 180 2.50 -3.34 -12.90
C THR A 180 1.86 -1.98 -13.20
N ASP A 181 2.63 -0.91 -13.09
CA ASP A 181 2.21 0.41 -13.57
C ASP A 181 1.91 0.43 -15.08
N ASN A 182 1.17 1.44 -15.51
CA ASN A 182 0.72 1.70 -16.88
C ASN A 182 1.77 2.45 -17.73
N ALA A 183 3.01 2.56 -17.26
CA ALA A 183 4.09 3.10 -18.07
C ALA A 183 4.34 2.18 -19.29
N ARG A 184 4.52 2.77 -20.48
CA ARG A 184 4.71 2.02 -21.75
C ARG A 184 5.75 0.90 -21.68
N ALA A 185 6.85 1.13 -20.95
CA ALA A 185 7.91 0.12 -20.77
C ALA A 185 7.44 -1.07 -19.92
N CYS A 186 6.64 -0.82 -18.87
CA CYS A 186 6.02 -1.85 -18.04
C CYS A 186 4.99 -2.65 -18.84
N VAL A 187 4.17 -1.99 -19.65
CA VAL A 187 3.20 -2.63 -20.54
C VAL A 187 3.87 -3.63 -21.49
N SER A 188 4.94 -3.18 -22.17
CA SER A 188 5.71 -4.04 -23.05
C SER A 188 6.34 -5.23 -22.31
N ALA A 189 6.85 -5.00 -21.10
CA ALA A 189 7.45 -6.05 -20.30
C ALA A 189 6.42 -7.07 -19.77
N GLY A 190 5.26 -6.61 -19.31
CA GLY A 190 4.16 -7.45 -18.84
C GLY A 190 3.61 -8.36 -19.93
N SER A 191 3.42 -7.82 -21.15
CA SER A 191 3.03 -8.62 -22.31
C SER A 191 4.06 -9.73 -22.62
N LYS A 192 5.34 -9.40 -22.66
CA LYS A 192 6.41 -10.39 -22.88
C LYS A 192 6.49 -11.43 -21.77
N LEU A 193 6.15 -11.05 -20.54
CA LEU A 193 6.10 -11.97 -19.42
C LEU A 193 5.02 -13.04 -19.61
N MET A 194 3.83 -12.65 -20.07
CA MET A 194 2.75 -13.59 -20.44
C MET A 194 3.14 -14.46 -21.65
N ASP A 195 3.92 -13.93 -22.59
CA ASP A 195 4.42 -14.73 -23.71
C ASP A 195 5.31 -15.88 -23.25
N LYS A 196 6.22 -15.61 -22.31
CA LYS A 196 7.11 -16.61 -21.70
C LYS A 196 6.36 -17.56 -20.75
N ARG A 197 5.32 -17.09 -20.06
CA ARG A 197 4.60 -17.83 -19.00
C ARG A 197 3.10 -17.86 -19.24
N LYS A 198 2.63 -18.90 -19.93
CA LYS A 198 1.22 -19.01 -20.36
C LYS A 198 0.21 -19.19 -19.21
N HIS A 199 0.65 -19.59 -18.02
CA HIS A 199 -0.19 -19.70 -16.82
C HIS A 199 -0.34 -18.36 -16.06
N LEU A 200 0.51 -17.38 -16.35
CA LEU A 200 0.54 -16.10 -15.65
C LEU A 200 -0.38 -15.10 -16.36
N VAL A 201 -1.19 -14.39 -15.59
CA VAL A 201 -1.99 -13.25 -16.08
C VAL A 201 -1.31 -11.94 -15.69
N TRP A 202 -1.05 -11.07 -16.65
CA TRP A 202 -0.57 -9.71 -16.37
C TRP A 202 -1.70 -8.70 -16.49
N THR A 203 -1.74 -7.73 -15.56
CA THR A 203 -2.73 -6.65 -15.56
C THR A 203 -2.11 -5.31 -15.16
N LEU A 204 -2.75 -4.21 -15.56
CA LEU A 204 -2.35 -2.86 -15.17
C LEU A 204 -2.79 -2.53 -13.75
N CYS A 205 -2.02 -1.67 -13.08
CA CYS A 205 -2.37 -1.09 -11.80
C CYS A 205 -3.62 -0.20 -11.96
N ALA A 206 -4.69 -0.53 -11.26
CA ALA A 206 -5.93 0.23 -11.30
C ALA A 206 -5.74 1.66 -10.76
N ALA A 207 -4.99 1.83 -9.68
CA ALA A 207 -4.75 3.15 -9.08
C ALA A 207 -4.04 4.09 -10.07
N HIS A 208 -2.97 3.61 -10.71
CA HIS A 208 -2.27 4.40 -11.70
C HIS A 208 -3.08 4.60 -12.99
N SER A 209 -3.93 3.64 -13.37
CA SER A 209 -4.86 3.82 -14.48
C SER A 209 -5.86 4.94 -14.20
N ILE A 210 -6.37 5.03 -12.96
CA ILE A 210 -7.26 6.13 -12.53
C ILE A 210 -6.51 7.46 -12.52
N ASP A 211 -5.27 7.48 -12.03
CA ASP A 211 -4.41 8.67 -12.03
C ASP A 211 -4.24 9.23 -13.45
N VAL A 212 -3.88 8.37 -14.42
CA VAL A 212 -3.76 8.76 -15.84
C VAL A 212 -5.10 9.26 -16.42
N MET A 213 -6.21 8.60 -16.10
CA MET A 213 -7.54 9.07 -16.53
C MET A 213 -7.86 10.47 -15.96
N LEU A 214 -7.47 10.74 -14.72
CA LEU A 214 -7.66 12.05 -14.10
C LEU A 214 -6.73 13.12 -14.69
N GLU A 215 -5.49 12.76 -15.05
CA GLU A 215 -4.57 13.64 -15.77
C GLU A 215 -5.15 14.06 -17.13
N GLU A 216 -5.70 13.11 -17.89
CA GLU A 216 -6.35 13.40 -19.18
C GLU A 216 -7.57 14.33 -19.04
N ILE A 217 -8.40 14.12 -18.00
CA ILE A 217 -9.50 15.03 -17.66
C ILE A 217 -8.97 16.43 -17.30
N GLY A 218 -7.82 16.49 -16.63
CA GLY A 218 -7.14 17.74 -16.28
C GLY A 218 -6.70 18.57 -17.48
N GLU A 219 -6.53 17.96 -18.66
CA GLU A 219 -6.15 18.64 -19.90
C GLU A 219 -7.36 19.20 -20.69
N ILE A 220 -8.59 18.93 -20.27
CA ILE A 220 -9.79 19.57 -20.84
C ILE A 220 -9.70 21.07 -20.56
N GLU A 221 -9.82 21.91 -21.59
CA GLU A 221 -9.58 23.36 -21.55
C GLU A 221 -10.16 24.05 -20.31
N ILE A 222 -11.45 23.90 -20.04
CA ILE A 222 -12.11 24.48 -18.86
C ILE A 222 -11.53 23.99 -17.52
N VAL A 223 -11.17 22.70 -17.43
CA VAL A 223 -10.58 22.11 -16.22
C VAL A 223 -9.16 22.62 -16.05
N LYS A 224 -8.39 22.67 -17.14
CA LYS A 224 -7.01 23.13 -17.17
C LYS A 224 -6.89 24.59 -16.74
N GLU A 225 -7.69 25.48 -17.31
CA GLU A 225 -7.75 26.89 -16.93
C GLU A 225 -8.06 27.04 -15.43
N THR A 226 -9.06 26.30 -14.95
CA THR A 226 -9.43 26.29 -13.52
C THR A 226 -8.27 25.80 -12.63
N LEU A 227 -7.56 24.74 -13.05
CA LEU A 227 -6.42 24.19 -12.32
C LEU A 227 -5.23 25.15 -12.29
N ASP A 228 -5.01 25.90 -13.37
CA ASP A 228 -3.93 26.89 -13.46
C ASP A 228 -4.22 28.10 -12.55
N GLU A 229 -5.45 28.60 -12.53
CA GLU A 229 -5.88 29.64 -11.57
C GLU A 229 -5.71 29.17 -10.12
N ALA A 230 -6.15 27.95 -9.82
CA ALA A 230 -5.99 27.36 -8.49
C ALA A 230 -4.51 27.20 -8.08
N ARG A 231 -3.63 26.92 -9.06
CA ARG A 231 -2.18 26.80 -8.82
C ARG A 231 -1.55 28.15 -8.46
N CYS A 232 -2.00 29.24 -9.06
CA CYS A 232 -1.56 30.59 -8.66
C CYS A 232 -1.91 30.90 -7.19
N ILE A 233 -3.10 30.49 -6.72
CA ILE A 233 -3.48 30.65 -5.31
C ILE A 233 -2.59 29.80 -4.40
N LYS A 234 -2.28 28.58 -4.80
CA LYS A 234 -1.37 27.71 -4.04
C LYS A 234 0.00 28.36 -3.83
N GLU A 235 0.54 29.03 -4.83
CA GLU A 235 1.82 29.74 -4.67
C GLU A 235 1.70 30.82 -3.59
N ILE A 236 0.61 31.60 -3.56
CA ILE A 236 0.39 32.65 -2.56
C ILE A 236 0.27 32.09 -1.13
N VAL A 237 -0.38 30.94 -0.95
CA VAL A 237 -0.67 30.36 0.38
C VAL A 237 0.52 29.58 0.96
N TYR A 238 1.37 29.02 0.11
CA TYR A 238 2.51 28.19 0.51
C TYR A 238 3.87 28.90 0.42
N PHE A 239 3.88 30.24 0.25
CA PHE A 239 5.02 31.11 0.53
C PHE A 239 5.07 31.55 2.01
#